data_AF-A0A821WXR1-F1
#
_entry.id   AF-A0A821WXR1-F1
#
_cell.length_a   1.000
_cell.length_b   1.000
_cell.length_c   1.000
_cell.angle_alpha   90.00
_cell.angle_beta   90.00
_cell.angle_gamma   90.00
#
_symmetry.space_group_name_H-M   'P 1'
#
loop_
_entity.id
_entity.type
_entity.pdbx_description
1 polymer ?
#
loop_
_entity_poly.entity_id
_entity_poly.type
_entity_poly.pdbx_seq_one_letter_code
_entity_poly.pdbx_strand_id
1 'polypeptide(L)' 'MLIVQRIVDHRVRNGGKEFLIAWKGYPEERNTWEPQHNLDYPHLIEEYENSLLQQSRYMTNHSLSLLSNSIASYK' A
#
# COMPACT_ATOMS: atom_id res chain seq x y z
N MET A 1 -1.86 -22.85 11.65
CA MET A 1 -2.48 -21.77 10.86
C MET A 1 -1.84 -20.47 11.28
N LEU A 2 -1.20 -19.74 10.38
CA LEU A 2 -0.73 -18.39 10.64
C LEU A 2 -1.90 -17.42 10.43
N ILE A 3 -2.02 -16.40 11.28
CA ILE A 3 -3.10 -15.41 11.19
C ILE A 3 -2.55 -14.19 10.44
N VAL A 4 -3.18 -13.86 9.32
CA VAL A 4 -2.86 -12.64 8.56
C VAL A 4 -3.24 -11.42 9.40
N GLN A 5 -2.31 -10.48 9.57
CA GLN A 5 -2.56 -9.22 10.28
C GLN A 5 -2.89 -8.08 9.31
N ARG A 6 -2.02 -7.86 8.31
CA ARG A 6 -2.19 -6.78 7.31
C ARG A 6 -1.35 -7.05 6.07
N ILE A 7 -1.69 -6.38 4.98
CA ILE A 7 -0.84 -6.27 3.79
C ILE A 7 0.08 -5.07 3.99
N VAL A 8 1.38 -5.29 3.80
CA VAL A 8 2.42 -4.27 3.96
C VAL A 8 2.79 -3.65 2.63
N ASP A 9 2.90 -4.49 1.60
CA ASP A 9 3.36 -4.06 0.28
C ASP A 9 2.79 -4.96 -0.82
N HIS A 10 2.91 -4.54 -2.08
CA HIS A 10 2.59 -5.33 -3.24
C HIS A 10 3.66 -5.19 -4.33
N ARG A 11 3.81 -6.22 -5.15
CA ARG A 11 4.67 -6.20 -6.33
C ARG A 11 4.06 -7.01 -7.46
N VAL A 12 4.48 -6.74 -8.69
CA VAL A 12 4.15 -7.56 -9.85
C VAL A 12 5.39 -8.34 -10.26
N ARG A 13 5.30 -9.67 -10.26
CA ARG A 13 6.39 -10.56 -10.67
C ARG A 13 5.84 -11.63 -11.60
N ASN A 14 6.52 -11.86 -12.73
CA ASN A 14 6.12 -12.85 -13.75
C ASN A 14 4.65 -12.73 -14.21
N GLY A 15 4.11 -11.50 -14.27
CA GLY A 15 2.72 -11.24 -14.65
C GLY A 15 1.67 -11.48 -13.56
N GLY A 16 2.09 -11.91 -12.36
CA GLY A 16 1.21 -12.07 -11.19
C GLY A 16 1.45 -11.01 -10.12
N LYS A 17 0.39 -10.59 -9.43
CA LYS A 17 0.49 -9.73 -8.25
C LYS A 17 0.82 -10.59 -7.02
N GLU A 18 1.86 -10.21 -6.31
CA GLU A 18 2.26 -10.77 -5.01
C GLU A 18 2.11 -9.67 -3.95
N PHE A 19 1.76 -10.05 -2.73
CA PHE A 19 1.59 -9.16 -1.60
C PHE A 19 2.49 -9.59 -0.44
N LEU A 20 3.10 -8.62 0.22
CA LEU A 20 3.89 -8.84 1.42
C LEU A 20 2.97 -8.86 2.64
N ILE A 21 2.89 -10.01 3.30
CA ILE A 21 1.98 -10.24 4.42
C ILE A 21 2.69 -10.09 5.76
N ALA A 22 2.12 -9.25 6.62
CA ALA A 22 2.47 -9.22 8.04
C ALA A 22 1.63 -10.23 8.81
N TRP A 23 2.32 -11.09 9.56
CA TRP A 23 1.71 -12.16 10.34
C TRP A 23 1.51 -11.74 11.79
N LYS A 24 0.32 -12.02 12.35
CA LYS A 24 0.00 -11.66 13.72
C LYS A 24 0.94 -12.39 14.69
N GLY A 25 1.59 -11.62 15.57
CA GLY A 25 2.48 -12.16 16.59
C GLY A 25 3.90 -12.50 16.10
N TYR A 26 4.21 -12.17 14.84
CA TYR A 26 5.55 -12.31 14.29
C TYR A 26 6.12 -10.93 13.95
N PRO A 27 7.45 -10.76 14.05
CA PRO A 27 8.10 -9.51 13.67
C PRO A 27 8.20 -9.39 12.15
N GLU A 28 8.49 -8.20 11.64
CA GLU A 28 8.39 -7.87 10.22
C GLU A 28 9.39 -8.64 9.34
N GLU A 29 10.48 -9.15 9.92
CA GLU A 29 11.45 -10.00 9.22
C GLU A 29 10.88 -11.37 8.85
N ARG A 30 9.73 -11.74 9.42
CA ARG A 30 8.99 -12.96 9.07
C ARG A 30 7.91 -12.71 8.01
N ASN A 31 7.78 -11.50 7.50
CA ASN A 31 6.81 -11.22 6.44
C ASN A 31 7.16 -12.01 5.18
N THR A 32 6.14 -12.56 4.52
CA THR A 32 6.30 -13.40 3.32
C THR A 32 5.56 -12.80 2.14
N TRP A 33 6.09 -13.04 0.94
CA TRP A 33 5.44 -12.68 -0.32
C TRP A 33 4.48 -13.80 -0.71
N GLU A 34 3.19 -13.53 -0.61
CA GLU A 34 2.14 -14.46 -1.01
C GLU A 34 1.51 -14.01 -2.33
N PRO A 35 1.26 -14.93 -3.27
CA PRO A 35 0.55 -14.58 -4.50
C PRO A 35 -0.90 -14.18 -4.19
N GLN A 36 -1.48 -13.31 -5.02
CA GLN A 36 -2.86 -12.84 -4.84
C GLN A 36 -3.88 -13.99 -4.69
N HIS A 37 -3.70 -15.10 -5.39
CA HIS A 37 -4.59 -16.26 -5.31
C HIS A 37 -4.51 -17.03 -3.97
N ASN A 38 -3.49 -16.80 -3.15
CA ASN A 38 -3.39 -17.37 -1.79
C ASN A 38 -4.13 -16.52 -0.74
N LEU A 39 -4.60 -15.32 -1.11
CA LEU A 39 -5.25 -14.39 -0.19
C LEU A 39 -6.78 -14.47 -0.33
N ASP A 40 -7.41 -15.30 0.50
CA ASP A 40 -8.87 -15.40 0.60
C ASP A 40 -9.50 -14.26 1.44
N TYR A 41 -8.81 -13.13 1.59
CA TYR A 41 -9.21 -12.01 2.45
C TYR A 41 -9.34 -10.71 1.65
N PRO A 42 -10.43 -10.53 0.87
CA PRO A 42 -10.60 -9.37 0.01
C PRO A 42 -10.63 -8.04 0.79
N HIS A 43 -11.12 -8.05 2.03
CA HIS A 43 -11.14 -6.86 2.89
C HIS A 43 -9.75 -6.30 3.19
N LEU A 44 -8.72 -7.14 3.31
CA LEU A 44 -7.34 -6.68 3.56
C LEU A 44 -6.72 -6.05 2.31
N ILE A 45 -7.07 -6.59 1.14
CA ILE A 45 -6.65 -6.02 -0.15
C ILE A 45 -7.30 -4.65 -0.33
N GLU A 46 -8.60 -4.54 -0.06
CA GLU A 46 -9.34 -3.28 -0.13
C GLU A 46 -8.78 -2.22 0.84
N GLU A 47 -8.52 -2.59 2.10
CA GLU A 47 -7.92 -1.68 3.08
C GLU A 47 -6.54 -1.17 2.60
N TYR A 48 -5.71 -2.07 2.08
CA TYR A 48 -4.40 -1.72 1.53
C TYR A 48 -4.52 -0.78 0.33
N GLU A 49 -5.36 -1.11 -0.66
CA GLU A 49 -5.54 -0.28 -1.86
C GLU A 49 -6.13 1.10 -1.52
N ASN A 50 -7.06 1.17 -0.57
CA ASN A 50 -7.61 2.44 -0.06
C ASN A 50 -6.52 3.30 0.60
N SER A 51 -5.61 2.69 1.36
CA SER A 51 -4.49 3.40 1.98
C SER A 51 -3.56 4.03 0.93
N LEU A 52 -3.29 3.31 -0.16
CA LEU A 52 -2.47 3.80 -1.28
C LEU A 52 -3.15 4.96 -2.01
N LEU A 53 -4.46 4.86 -2.26
CA LEU A 53 -5.24 5.94 -2.87
C LEU A 53 -5.25 7.19 -2.00
N GLN A 54 -5.40 7.05 -0.69
CA GLN A 54 -5.39 8.17 0.23
C GLN A 54 -4.01 8.84 0.29
N GLN A 55 -2.93 8.06 0.29
CA GLN A 55 -1.57 8.58 0.24
C GLN A 55 -1.28 9.30 -1.08
N SER A 56 -1.72 8.73 -2.22
CA SER A 56 -1.64 9.37 -3.54
C SER A 56 -2.37 10.72 -3.55
N ARG A 57 -3.62 10.76 -3.06
CA ARG A 57 -4.42 11.99 -2.98
C ARG A 57 -3.76 13.05 -2.08
N TYR A 58 -3.20 12.64 -0.94
CA TYR A 58 -2.46 13.54 -0.06
C TYR A 58 -1.25 14.14 -0.79
N MET A 59 -0.43 13.30 -1.45
CA MET A 59 0.74 13.74 -2.19
C MET A 59 0.39 14.67 -3.36
N THR A 60 -0.68 14.37 -4.11
CA THR A 60 -1.16 15.22 -5.20
C THR A 60 -1.65 16.57 -4.68
N ASN A 61 -2.54 16.58 -3.68
CA ASN A 61 -3.08 17.82 -3.13
C ASN A 61 -1.96 18.68 -2.50
N HIS A 62 -1.02 18.06 -1.81
CA HIS A 62 0.11 18.77 -1.22
C HIS A 62 1.04 19.34 -2.29
N SER A 63 1.39 18.55 -3.33
CA SER A 63 2.22 19.03 -4.45
C SER A 63 1.56 20.18 -5.21
N LEU A 64 0.25 20.11 -5.45
CA LEU A 64 -0.52 21.21 -6.06
C LEU A 64 -0.49 22.47 -5.19
N SER A 65 -0.58 22.35 -3.86
CA SER A 65 -0.48 23.48 -2.94
C SER A 65 0.91 24.13 -2.93
N LEU A 66 1.98 23.33 -3.04
CA LEU A 66 3.34 23.83 -3.13
C LEU A 66 3.58 24.56 -4.45
N LEU A 67 3.07 24.02 -5.56
CA LEU A 67 3.14 24.66 -6.87
C LEU A 67 2.34 25.97 -6.92
N SER A 68 1.13 26.00 -6.34
CA SER A 68 0.32 27.23 -6.31
C SER A 68 0.97 28.34 -5.50
N ASN A 69 1.55 28.00 -4.34
CA ASN A 69 2.24 28.98 -3.49
C ASN A 69 3.52 29.48 -4.16
N SER A 70 4.25 28.61 -4.87
CA SER A 70 5.43 29.00 -5.65
C SER A 70 5.07 29.98 -6.77
N ILE A 71 4.02 29.70 -7.57
CA ILE A 71 3.58 30.60 -8.65
C ILE A 71 3.07 31.95 -8.11
N ALA A 72 2.37 31.95 -6.98
CA ALA A 72 1.89 33.17 -6.34
C ALA A 72 3.02 34.09 -5.89
N SER A 73 4.22 33.55 -5.60
CA SER A 73 5.41 34.33 -5.23
C SER A 73 6.08 35.06 -6.40
N TYR A 74 5.72 34.75 -7.65
CA TYR A 74 6.29 35.39 -8.85
C TYR A 74 5.40 36.50 -9.44
N LYS A 75 4.35 36.90 -8.73
CA LYS A 75 3.50 38.06 -9.07
C LYS A 75 3.59 39.11 -7.98
#